data_AF-A0A3R7NUU8-F1
#
_entry.id   AF-A0A3R7NUU8-F1
#
_cell.length_a   1.000
_cell.length_b   1.000
_cell.length_c   1.000
_cell.angle_alpha   90.00
_cell.angle_beta   90.00
_cell.angle_gamma   90.00
#
_symmetry.space_group_name_H-M   'P 1'
#
loop_
_entity.id
_entity.type
_entity.pdbx_description
1 polymer ?
#
loop_
_entity_poly.entity_id
_entity_poly.type
_entity_poly.pdbx_seq_one_letter_code
_entity_poly.pdbx_strand_id
1 'polypeptide(L)'
;MASGALVFPVVANKGGETSSPVSTIIYSANKGQTWVLPKGMLPTDCTSSLLAEWEAGQLLMIADCAFGRRVFESRDMGAKWAETVGTLSRVRGDFESNPLQRARRVTSLTTATIAGTRVMLYTQKDYPLGATAGAKALFLWATDNNPTFLGLCALWRQVHEAGVSSPPHSTSP
;
A
#
# COMPACT_ATOMS: atom_id res chain seq x y z
N MET A 1 8.19 -1.13 15.15
CA MET A 1 7.82 -2.54 15.36
C MET A 1 7.62 -2.81 16.85
N ALA A 2 6.90 -3.86 17.25
CA ALA A 2 6.72 -4.24 18.66
C ALA A 2 8.06 -4.52 19.34
N SER A 3 9.05 -5.02 18.58
CA SER A 3 10.43 -5.24 19.03
C SER A 3 11.26 -3.98 19.23
N GLY A 4 10.74 -2.79 18.87
CA GLY A 4 11.52 -1.55 18.83
C GLY A 4 12.45 -1.41 17.62
N ALA A 5 12.49 -2.41 16.72
CA ALA A 5 13.25 -2.32 15.48
C ALA A 5 12.68 -1.25 14.52
N LEU A 6 13.57 -0.56 13.83
CA LEU A 6 13.24 0.27 12.67
C LEU A 6 13.21 -0.63 11.44
N VAL A 7 12.14 -0.56 10.64
CA VAL A 7 11.98 -1.37 9.43
C VAL A 7 11.38 -0.49 8.35
N PHE A 8 12.03 -0.46 7.20
CA PHE A 8 11.57 0.30 6.04
C PHE A 8 11.42 -0.61 4.83
N PRO A 9 10.29 -0.56 4.10
CA PRO A 9 10.22 -1.15 2.77
C PRO A 9 11.14 -0.37 1.83
N VAL A 10 11.86 -1.08 0.98
CA VAL A 10 12.75 -0.50 -0.04
C VAL A 10 12.55 -1.20 -1.37
N VAL A 11 12.71 -0.44 -2.45
CA VAL A 11 12.79 -0.97 -3.81
C VAL A 11 14.25 -0.98 -4.21
N ALA A 12 14.74 -2.12 -4.66
CA ALA A 12 16.10 -2.30 -5.15
C ALA A 12 16.07 -2.85 -6.57
N ASN A 13 17.15 -2.61 -7.32
CA ASN A 13 17.34 -3.24 -8.62
C ASN A 13 18.11 -4.54 -8.43
N LYS A 14 17.51 -5.66 -8.84
CA LYS A 14 18.17 -6.96 -8.84
C LYS A 14 19.19 -7.00 -9.98
N GLY A 15 20.45 -7.25 -9.65
CA GLY A 15 21.53 -7.43 -10.64
C GLY A 15 21.38 -8.73 -11.45
N GLY A 16 21.80 -8.70 -12.71
CA GLY A 16 21.68 -9.78 -13.69
C GLY A 16 21.75 -9.25 -15.12
N GLU A 17 21.43 -10.07 -16.12
CA GLU A 17 21.38 -9.66 -17.54
C GLU A 17 20.35 -8.54 -17.80
N THR A 18 19.27 -8.52 -17.01
CA THR A 18 18.25 -7.46 -17.02
C THR A 18 18.02 -6.94 -15.60
N SER A 19 18.22 -5.63 -15.41
CA SER A 19 17.93 -4.96 -14.13
C SER A 19 16.42 -4.91 -13.92
N SER A 20 15.93 -5.63 -12.92
CA SER A 20 14.50 -5.67 -12.58
C SER A 20 14.26 -5.13 -11.17
N PRO A 21 13.26 -4.25 -10.95
CA PRO A 21 12.94 -3.76 -9.62
C PRO A 21 12.34 -4.89 -8.78
N VAL A 22 12.78 -4.97 -7.53
CA VAL A 22 12.26 -5.88 -6.51
C VAL A 22 12.04 -5.11 -5.21
N SER A 23 11.00 -5.48 -4.46
CA SER A 23 10.81 -4.97 -3.10
C SER A 23 11.38 -5.91 -2.05
N THR A 24 11.98 -5.31 -1.03
CA THR A 24 12.44 -5.97 0.18
C THR A 24 12.32 -4.97 1.34
N ILE A 25 12.96 -5.24 2.47
CA ILE A 25 13.05 -4.33 3.60
C ILE A 25 14.51 -4.01 3.90
N ILE A 26 14.75 -2.93 4.62
CA ILE A 26 15.98 -2.72 5.38
C ILE A 26 15.57 -2.49 6.83
N TYR A 27 16.34 -3.03 7.78
CA TYR A 27 16.00 -2.90 9.19
C TYR A 27 17.20 -2.63 10.09
N SER A 28 16.93 -2.03 11.24
CA SER A 28 17.89 -1.77 12.30
C SER A 28 17.32 -2.18 13.65
N ALA A 29 18.00 -3.09 14.34
CA ALA A 29 17.64 -3.51 15.69
C ALA A 29 18.22 -2.58 16.77
N ASN A 30 19.19 -1.73 16.42
CA ASN A 30 19.94 -0.86 17.34
C ASN A 30 19.72 0.62 17.04
N LYS A 31 18.44 1.01 16.86
CA LYS A 31 18.02 2.41 16.72
C LYS A 31 18.77 3.18 15.61
N GLY A 32 19.08 2.50 14.50
CA GLY A 32 19.69 3.09 13.32
C GLY A 32 21.21 3.08 13.28
N GLN A 33 21.91 2.51 14.28
CA GLN A 33 23.37 2.44 14.28
C GLN A 33 23.91 1.49 13.19
N THR A 34 23.26 0.34 13.00
CA THR A 34 23.59 -0.60 11.93
C THR A 34 22.33 -1.03 11.21
N TRP A 35 22.46 -1.26 9.90
CA TRP A 35 21.37 -1.66 9.02
C TRP A 35 21.64 -3.01 8.39
N VAL A 36 20.60 -3.83 8.31
CA VAL A 36 20.64 -5.15 7.68
C VAL A 36 19.69 -5.13 6.49
N LEU A 37 20.20 -5.60 5.35
CA LEU A 37 19.43 -5.92 4.16
C LEU A 37 19.27 -7.45 4.11
N PRO A 38 18.09 -8.01 4.42
CA PRO A 38 17.86 -9.44 4.35
C PRO A 38 17.89 -9.93 2.90
N LYS A 39 18.15 -11.24 2.72
CA LYS A 39 18.26 -11.86 1.39
C LYS A 39 16.92 -12.03 0.69
N GLY A 40 15.82 -12.08 1.44
CA GLY A 40 14.49 -12.28 0.88
C GLY A 40 14.04 -11.04 0.13
N MET A 41 13.33 -11.27 -0.97
CA MET A 41 12.78 -10.24 -1.84
C MET A 41 11.47 -10.74 -2.43
N LEU A 42 10.60 -9.81 -2.80
CA LEU A 42 9.41 -10.12 -3.59
C LEU A 42 9.80 -10.55 -5.02
N PRO A 43 8.86 -11.14 -5.79
CA PRO A 43 9.06 -11.40 -7.20
C PRO A 43 9.48 -10.14 -7.98
N THR A 44 10.15 -10.33 -9.12
CA THR A 44 10.50 -9.23 -10.02
C THR A 44 9.25 -8.47 -10.47
N ASP A 45 9.39 -7.16 -10.64
CA ASP A 45 8.31 -6.24 -11.03
C ASP A 45 7.16 -6.13 -10.02
N CYS A 46 7.33 -6.66 -8.81
CA CYS A 46 6.51 -6.34 -7.64
C CYS A 46 7.19 -5.22 -6.85
N THR A 47 6.57 -4.04 -6.84
CA THR A 47 7.06 -2.88 -6.08
C THR A 47 6.09 -2.49 -4.97
N SER A 48 6.62 -2.17 -3.80
CA SER A 48 5.86 -1.83 -2.61
C SER A 48 6.48 -0.67 -1.86
N SER A 49 5.60 0.19 -1.34
CA SER A 49 5.90 1.20 -0.32
C SER A 49 5.11 1.00 0.96
N LEU A 50 4.32 -0.08 1.05
CA LEU A 50 3.33 -0.30 2.09
C LEU A 50 3.71 -1.54 2.91
N LEU A 51 4.20 -1.29 4.12
CA LEU A 51 4.62 -2.31 5.08
C LEU A 51 3.93 -2.07 6.41
N ALA A 52 3.40 -3.12 7.02
CA ALA A 52 2.92 -3.08 8.39
C ALA A 52 3.31 -4.34 9.16
N GLU A 53 3.34 -4.21 10.48
CA GLU A 53 3.50 -5.34 11.39
C GLU A 53 2.14 -5.81 11.89
N TRP A 54 1.88 -7.09 11.67
CA TRP A 54 0.81 -7.86 12.24
C TRP A 54 1.32 -8.77 13.36
N GLU A 55 0.39 -9.42 14.06
CA GLU A 55 0.60 -10.28 15.21
C GLU A 55 1.97 -10.99 15.29
N ALA A 56 2.55 -11.01 16.49
CA ALA A 56 3.81 -11.70 16.79
C ALA A 56 4.98 -11.36 15.83
N GLY A 57 5.05 -10.12 15.34
CA GLY A 57 6.15 -9.67 14.49
C GLY A 57 6.04 -10.07 13.02
N GLN A 58 4.87 -10.53 12.57
CA GLN A 58 4.61 -10.82 11.17
C GLN A 58 4.64 -9.52 10.35
N LEU A 59 5.48 -9.46 9.34
CA LEU A 59 5.49 -8.35 8.38
C LEU A 59 4.50 -8.64 7.26
N LEU A 60 3.72 -7.64 6.88
CA LEU A 60 2.81 -7.66 5.74
C LEU A 60 3.18 -6.55 4.77
N MET A 61 3.43 -6.92 3.52
CA MET A 61 3.81 -6.01 2.45
C MET A 61 2.77 -6.05 1.32
N ILE A 62 2.21 -4.90 0.96
CA ILE A 62 1.29 -4.77 -0.18
C ILE A 62 2.08 -4.26 -1.38
N ALA A 63 2.18 -5.05 -2.44
CA ALA A 63 2.94 -4.69 -3.64
C ALA A 63 2.03 -4.55 -4.87
N ASP A 64 2.33 -3.56 -5.71
CA ASP A 64 1.86 -3.48 -7.08
C ASP A 64 2.75 -4.38 -7.94
N CYS A 65 2.18 -5.45 -8.50
CA CYS A 65 2.85 -6.41 -9.40
C CYS A 65 2.21 -6.35 -10.81
N ALA A 66 2.82 -6.98 -11.81
CA ALA A 66 2.34 -6.97 -13.22
C ALA A 66 0.85 -7.35 -13.40
N PHE A 67 0.34 -8.32 -12.62
CA PHE A 67 -1.03 -8.84 -12.73
C PHE A 67 -1.98 -8.42 -11.62
N GLY A 68 -1.54 -7.52 -10.74
CA GLY A 68 -2.42 -6.96 -9.73
C GLY A 68 -1.68 -6.56 -8.48
N ARG A 69 -2.46 -6.13 -7.48
CA ARG A 69 -1.94 -6.01 -6.12
C ARG A 69 -1.91 -7.36 -5.46
N ARG A 70 -0.80 -7.63 -4.78
CA ARG A 70 -0.59 -8.85 -4.00
C ARG A 70 -0.13 -8.47 -2.60
N VAL A 71 -0.44 -9.35 -1.66
CA VAL A 71 -0.04 -9.21 -0.26
C VAL A 71 0.95 -10.31 0.04
N PHE A 72 2.08 -9.93 0.60
CA PHE A 72 3.13 -10.84 0.98
C PHE A 72 3.33 -10.78 2.49
N GLU A 73 3.62 -11.93 3.08
CA GLU A 73 3.94 -12.04 4.49
C GLU A 73 5.37 -12.55 4.72
N SER A 74 5.96 -12.09 5.82
CA SER A 74 7.26 -12.53 6.31
C SER A 74 7.17 -12.70 7.82
N ARG A 75 7.55 -13.88 8.33
CA ARG A 75 7.68 -14.15 9.77
C ARG A 75 9.13 -14.17 10.26
N ASP A 76 10.09 -13.92 9.36
CA ASP A 76 11.52 -14.01 9.59
C ASP A 76 12.26 -12.72 9.23
N MET A 77 11.62 -11.57 9.48
CA MET A 77 12.17 -10.23 9.23
C MET A 77 12.74 -10.06 7.81
N GLY A 78 11.99 -10.54 6.82
CA GLY A 78 12.25 -10.35 5.40
C GLY A 78 13.26 -11.34 4.82
N ALA A 79 13.67 -12.38 5.55
CA ALA A 79 14.53 -13.43 4.99
C ALA A 79 13.77 -14.29 3.98
N LYS A 80 12.45 -14.49 4.15
CA LYS A 80 11.55 -15.13 3.18
C LYS A 80 10.23 -14.37 3.10
N TRP A 81 9.66 -14.36 1.90
CA TRP A 81 8.34 -13.79 1.63
C TRP A 81 7.45 -14.84 1.00
N ALA A 82 6.20 -14.92 1.45
CA ALA A 82 5.17 -15.77 0.86
C ALA A 82 3.96 -14.92 0.48
N GLU A 83 3.39 -15.15 -0.71
CA GLU A 83 2.11 -14.54 -1.07
C GLU A 83 1.00 -15.12 -0.19
N THR A 84 0.16 -14.27 0.37
CA THR A 84 -0.97 -14.69 1.20
C THR A 84 -2.29 -14.29 0.54
N VAL A 85 -3.25 -15.22 0.54
CA VAL A 85 -4.58 -15.03 -0.07
C VAL A 85 -5.63 -14.65 0.97
N GLY A 86 -5.38 -14.99 2.23
CA GLY A 86 -6.30 -14.74 3.35
C GLY A 86 -6.20 -13.32 3.91
N THR A 87 -4.99 -12.75 3.93
CA THR A 87 -4.76 -11.42 4.51
C THR A 87 -5.07 -10.32 3.50
N LEU A 88 -6.12 -9.52 3.78
CA LEU A 88 -6.55 -8.37 2.97
C LEU A 88 -7.08 -8.72 1.56
N SER A 89 -7.98 -9.70 1.44
CA SER A 89 -8.52 -10.13 0.13
C SER A 89 -9.16 -9.00 -0.72
N ARG A 90 -9.63 -7.89 -0.13
CA ARG A 90 -10.12 -6.68 -0.87
C ARG A 90 -9.00 -5.78 -1.41
N VAL A 91 -7.79 -5.91 -0.89
CA VAL A 91 -6.61 -5.20 -1.40
C VAL A 91 -6.12 -5.85 -2.69
N ARG A 92 -6.34 -7.16 -2.85
CA ARG A 92 -6.12 -7.85 -4.12
C ARG A 92 -7.02 -7.20 -5.17
N GLY A 93 -6.37 -6.65 -6.19
CA GLY A 93 -7.04 -6.17 -7.38
C GLY A 93 -6.47 -6.93 -8.56
N ASP A 94 -7.30 -7.70 -9.25
CA ASP A 94 -6.92 -8.39 -10.48
C ASP A 94 -7.05 -7.39 -11.65
N PHE A 95 -6.01 -7.27 -12.48
CA PHE A 95 -6.06 -6.38 -13.64
C PHE A 95 -7.00 -6.87 -14.75
N GLU A 96 -7.34 -8.16 -14.76
CA GLU A 96 -7.92 -8.85 -15.91
C GLU A 96 -9.40 -8.57 -16.13
N SER A 97 -10.18 -8.19 -15.11
CA SER A 97 -11.65 -8.20 -15.23
C SER A 97 -12.33 -6.82 -15.20
N ASN A 98 -11.68 -5.77 -14.71
CA ASN A 98 -12.34 -4.46 -14.62
C ASN A 98 -11.36 -3.26 -14.65
N PRO A 99 -11.42 -2.38 -15.66
CA PRO A 99 -10.64 -1.14 -15.69
C PRO A 99 -10.90 -0.20 -14.50
N LEU A 100 -12.04 -0.36 -13.79
CA LEU A 100 -12.34 0.33 -12.53
C LEU A 100 -11.47 -0.14 -11.35
N GLN A 101 -10.86 -1.33 -11.38
CA GLN A 101 -9.93 -1.74 -10.32
C GLN A 101 -8.60 -0.99 -10.39
N ARG A 102 -8.18 -0.57 -11.60
CA ARG A 102 -7.02 0.32 -11.77
C ARG A 102 -7.24 1.68 -11.12
N ALA A 103 -8.49 2.11 -11.02
CA ALA A 103 -8.88 3.33 -10.35
C ALA A 103 -8.78 3.25 -8.83
N ARG A 104 -8.68 2.07 -8.23
CA ARG A 104 -8.79 1.90 -6.79
C ARG A 104 -7.42 1.56 -6.20
N ARG A 105 -6.73 2.50 -5.55
CA ARG A 105 -5.34 2.36 -5.04
C ARG A 105 -5.25 2.40 -3.53
N VAL A 106 -4.60 1.41 -2.91
CA VAL A 106 -4.22 1.52 -1.49
C VAL A 106 -3.07 2.52 -1.37
N THR A 107 -3.20 3.48 -0.45
CA THR A 107 -2.21 4.56 -0.30
C THR A 107 -1.54 4.63 1.06
N SER A 108 -2.12 4.01 2.08
CA SER A 108 -1.49 3.85 3.38
C SER A 108 -1.97 2.56 4.04
N LEU A 109 -1.12 1.99 4.88
CA LEU A 109 -1.39 0.82 5.70
C LEU A 109 -0.81 1.08 7.08
N THR A 110 -1.59 0.81 8.12
CA THR A 110 -1.13 0.86 9.51
C THR A 110 -1.91 -0.17 10.34
N THR A 111 -1.50 -0.35 11.59
CA THR A 111 -2.21 -1.19 12.56
C THR A 111 -2.59 -0.38 13.78
N ALA A 112 -3.71 -0.74 14.40
CA ALA A 112 -4.22 -0.08 15.60
C ALA A 112 -4.97 -1.07 16.49
N THR A 113 -5.16 -0.71 17.75
CA THR A 113 -6.07 -1.43 18.65
C THR A 113 -7.29 -0.55 18.90
N ILE A 114 -8.47 -1.00 18.49
CA ILE A 114 -9.74 -0.28 18.64
C ILE A 114 -10.66 -1.14 19.51
N ALA A 115 -11.11 -0.59 20.64
CA ALA A 115 -11.99 -1.28 21.59
C ALA A 115 -11.47 -2.68 22.01
N GLY A 116 -10.14 -2.83 22.15
CA GLY A 116 -9.50 -4.11 22.51
C GLY A 116 -9.24 -5.07 21.35
N THR A 117 -9.70 -4.76 20.13
CA THR A 117 -9.45 -5.57 18.94
C THR A 117 -8.32 -4.97 18.11
N ARG A 118 -7.32 -5.78 17.74
CA ARG A 118 -6.28 -5.37 16.81
C ARG A 118 -6.84 -5.37 15.39
N VAL A 119 -6.61 -4.29 14.67
CA VAL A 119 -7.07 -4.11 13.29
C VAL A 119 -5.94 -3.55 12.40
N MET A 120 -5.93 -3.96 11.14
CA MET A 120 -5.25 -3.27 10.06
C MET A 120 -6.17 -2.18 9.52
N LEU A 121 -5.63 -0.97 9.42
CA LEU A 121 -6.27 0.18 8.79
C LEU A 121 -5.57 0.47 7.48
N TYR A 122 -6.32 0.64 6.41
CA TYR A 122 -5.74 1.07 5.13
C TYR A 122 -6.62 2.08 4.43
N THR A 123 -5.96 3.03 3.77
CA THR A 123 -6.66 4.02 2.94
C THR A 123 -6.66 3.59 1.49
N GLN A 124 -7.77 3.83 0.81
CA GLN A 124 -7.96 3.47 -0.58
C GLN A 124 -8.55 4.65 -1.34
N LYS A 125 -7.87 5.06 -2.42
CA LYS A 125 -8.33 6.13 -3.31
C LYS A 125 -9.00 5.53 -4.54
N ASP A 126 -10.19 5.98 -4.85
CA ASP A 126 -10.88 5.68 -6.11
C ASP A 126 -10.74 6.85 -7.09
N TYR A 127 -10.32 6.53 -8.31
CA TYR A 127 -10.14 7.41 -9.47
C TYR A 127 -11.24 7.13 -10.51
N PRO A 128 -12.48 7.56 -10.29
CA PRO A 128 -13.59 7.24 -11.18
C PRO A 128 -13.29 7.63 -12.65
N LEU A 129 -13.46 6.67 -13.57
CA LEU A 129 -13.37 6.91 -15.01
C LEU A 129 -14.45 7.90 -15.44
N GLY A 130 -14.09 8.96 -16.16
CA GLY A 130 -15.04 9.95 -16.67
C GLY A 130 -15.49 11.03 -15.67
N ALA A 131 -14.98 11.03 -14.44
CA ALA A 131 -15.14 12.18 -13.56
C ALA A 131 -14.23 13.32 -14.05
N THR A 132 -14.77 14.54 -14.11
CA THR A 132 -13.93 15.75 -14.21
C THR A 132 -12.80 15.66 -13.18
N ALA A 133 -11.60 16.11 -13.55
CA ALA A 133 -10.30 15.83 -12.92
C ALA A 133 -10.14 16.16 -11.41
N GLY A 134 -11.23 16.45 -10.67
CA GLY A 134 -11.22 16.88 -9.27
C GLY A 134 -11.83 15.92 -8.25
N ALA A 135 -12.66 14.93 -8.61
CA ALA A 135 -13.37 14.11 -7.62
C ALA A 135 -12.58 12.84 -7.25
N LYS A 136 -11.86 12.89 -6.12
CA LYS A 136 -11.16 11.72 -5.53
C LYS A 136 -11.94 11.24 -4.31
N ALA A 137 -12.39 10.00 -4.32
CA ALA A 137 -12.97 9.39 -3.13
C ALA A 137 -11.87 8.67 -2.33
N LEU A 138 -11.74 9.01 -1.06
CA LEU A 138 -10.83 8.37 -0.12
C LEU A 138 -11.65 7.54 0.87
N PHE A 139 -11.39 6.24 0.91
CA PHE A 139 -12.01 5.29 1.80
C PHE A 139 -11.01 4.90 2.89
N LEU A 140 -11.48 4.79 4.13
CA LEU A 140 -10.74 4.16 5.22
C LEU A 140 -11.39 2.82 5.55
N TRP A 141 -10.61 1.75 5.48
CA TRP A 141 -11.04 0.39 5.76
C TRP A 141 -10.39 -0.13 7.04
N ALA A 142 -11.12 -0.97 7.77
CA ALA A 142 -10.58 -1.77 8.88
C ALA A 142 -10.84 -3.26 8.65
N THR A 143 -9.85 -4.08 9.01
CA THR A 143 -9.97 -5.54 9.07
C THR A 143 -9.13 -6.07 10.22
N ASP A 144 -9.60 -7.12 10.88
CA ASP A 144 -8.91 -7.88 11.92
C ASP A 144 -8.17 -9.10 11.35
N ASN A 145 -7.99 -9.15 10.03
CA ASN A 145 -7.45 -10.31 9.29
C ASN A 145 -8.35 -11.56 9.32
N ASN A 146 -9.60 -11.44 9.75
CA ASN A 146 -10.62 -12.46 9.60
C ASN A 146 -11.40 -12.23 8.28
N PRO A 147 -11.54 -13.24 7.40
CA PRO A 147 -12.30 -13.09 6.16
C PRO A 147 -13.76 -12.66 6.36
N THR A 148 -14.33 -12.82 7.56
CA THR A 148 -15.70 -12.38 7.87
C THR A 148 -15.83 -10.92 8.31
N PHE A 149 -14.74 -10.25 8.72
CA PHE A 149 -14.81 -8.91 9.28
C PHE A 149 -14.04 -7.89 8.43
N LEU A 150 -14.81 -7.19 7.58
CA LEU A 150 -14.37 -6.01 6.84
C LEU A 150 -15.42 -4.92 6.95
N GLY A 151 -15.05 -3.82 7.61
CA GLY A 151 -15.89 -2.63 7.76
C GLY A 151 -15.33 -1.44 7.00
N LEU A 152 -16.20 -0.67 6.34
CA LEU A 152 -15.88 0.68 5.91
C LEU A 152 -15.96 1.59 7.14
N CYS A 153 -14.85 2.22 7.52
CA CYS A 153 -14.82 3.12 8.67
C CYS A 153 -15.25 4.54 8.31
N ALA A 154 -14.86 5.01 7.11
CA ALA A 154 -15.22 6.36 6.66
C ALA A 154 -15.10 6.49 5.14
N LEU A 155 -15.93 7.37 4.57
CA LEU A 155 -15.87 7.80 3.18
C LEU A 155 -15.72 9.32 3.13
N TRP A 156 -14.66 9.78 2.49
CA TRP A 156 -14.41 11.19 2.22
C TRP A 156 -14.44 11.44 0.72
N ARG A 157 -15.23 12.40 0.26
CA ARG A 157 -15.15 12.91 -1.11
C ARG A 157 -14.37 14.21 -1.10
N GLN A 158 -13.19 14.20 -1.71
CA GLN A 158 -12.47 15.42 -2.00
C GLN A 158 -12.96 15.94 -3.34
N VAL A 159 -13.62 17.09 -3.32
CA VAL A 159 -14.01 17.85 -4.51
C VAL A 159 -13.02 19.02 -4.62
N HIS A 160 -12.16 19.01 -5.62
CA HIS A 160 -11.46 20.25 -5.99
C HIS A 160 -12.46 21.14 -6.73
N GLU A 161 -12.85 22.27 -6.15
CA GLU A 161 -13.48 23.35 -6.89
C GLU A 161 -12.46 23.89 -7.89
N ALA A 162 -12.73 23.70 -9.19
CA ALA A 162 -12.01 24.42 -10.22
C ALA A 162 -12.63 25.81 -10.33
N GLY A 163 -11.96 26.83 -9.80
CA GLY A 163 -12.47 28.19 -9.90
C GLY A 163 -11.49 29.25 -9.44
N VAL A 164 -10.58 29.67 -10.32
CA VAL A 164 -10.39 31.08 -10.71
C VAL A 164 -9.83 31.08 -12.13
N SER A 165 -10.67 31.35 -13.13
CA SER A 165 -10.20 31.83 -14.43
C SER A 165 -9.93 33.33 -14.32
N SER A 166 -8.70 33.76 -14.57
CA SER A 166 -8.35 35.18 -14.67
C SER A 166 -9.20 35.87 -15.74
N PRO A 167 -9.67 37.12 -15.53
CA PRO A 167 -10.41 37.83 -16.57
C PRO A 167 -9.50 38.18 -17.75
N PRO A 168 -10.01 38.22 -18.99
CA PRO A 168 -9.23 38.65 -20.14
C PRO A 168 -8.91 40.14 -20.01
N HIS A 169 -7.64 40.49 -20.19
CA HIS A 169 -7.21 41.87 -20.43
C HIS A 169 -7.87 42.36 -21.73
N SER A 170 -8.77 43.34 -21.65
CA SER A 170 -9.18 44.10 -22.83
C SER A 170 -8.08 45.09 -23.18
N THR A 171 -7.35 44.84 -24.26
CA THR A 171 -6.74 45.93 -25.02
C THR A 171 -7.79 46.44 -26.00
N SER A 172 -7.98 47.75 -26.02
CA SER A 172 -8.73 48.47 -27.05
C SER A 172 -7.85 49.63 -27.54
N PRO A 173 -8.04 50.05 -28.80
CA PRO A 173 -6.97 50.53 -29.69
C PRO A 173 -6.37 51.89 -29.34
#